data_AF-A0A3M2LS26-F1
#
_entry.id   AF-A0A3M2LS26-F1
#
_cell.length_a   1.000
_cell.length_b   1.000
_cell.length_c   1.000
_cell.angle_alpha   90.00
_cell.angle_beta   90.00
_cell.angle_gamma   90.00
#
_symmetry.space_group_name_H-M   'P 1'
#
loop_
_entity.id
_entity.type
_entity.pdbx_description
1 polymer ?
#
loop_
_entity_poly.entity_id
_entity_poly.type
_entity_poly.pdbx_seq_one_letter_code
_entity_poly.pdbx_strand_id
1 'polypeptide(L)'
;MSASGPSRLPFAASGDPSSPRRGTPEAAQRVLGESLRQLRREAGLTLREVAEPLRGSAAKVSRLERGASSPKERDIEDLIVFFRVPDEKAREIRALLRQARESP
;
A
#
# COMPACT_ATOMS: atom_id res chain seq x y z
N MET A 1 -18.83 52.13 26.36
CA MET A 1 -19.32 50.77 26.03
C MET A 1 -18.64 50.33 24.75
N SER A 2 -17.50 49.64 24.85
CA SER A 2 -16.76 49.07 23.72
C SER A 2 -16.76 47.56 23.85
N ALA A 3 -17.32 46.86 22.86
CA ALA A 3 -17.07 45.44 22.61
C ALA A 3 -16.94 45.32 21.09
N SER A 4 -15.72 45.27 20.57
CA SER A 4 -14.89 44.07 20.40
C SER A 4 -15.37 43.22 19.22
N GLY A 5 -14.57 43.26 18.15
CA GLY A 5 -14.88 42.72 16.83
C GLY A 5 -14.85 41.19 16.73
N PRO A 6 -15.14 40.66 15.52
CA PRO A 6 -15.24 39.22 15.31
C PRO A 6 -13.86 38.56 15.25
N SER A 7 -13.57 37.70 16.23
CA SER A 7 -12.45 36.75 16.16
C SER A 7 -12.76 35.65 15.15
N ARG A 8 -12.13 35.71 13.98
CA ARG A 8 -11.88 34.53 13.13
C ARG A 8 -10.43 34.13 13.35
N LEU A 9 -10.21 33.08 14.14
CA LEU A 9 -8.91 32.41 14.16
C LEU A 9 -8.83 31.48 12.93
N PRO A 10 -7.75 31.53 12.13
CA PRO A 10 -7.45 30.49 11.17
C PRO A 10 -6.99 29.22 11.89
N PHE A 11 -7.51 28.06 11.46
CA PHE A 11 -6.99 26.75 11.83
C PHE A 11 -5.57 26.62 11.26
N ALA A 12 -4.57 26.99 12.05
CA ALA A 12 -3.17 26.79 11.73
C ALA A 12 -2.88 25.29 11.74
N ALA A 13 -2.86 24.70 10.56
CA ALA A 13 -2.29 23.36 10.33
C ALA A 13 -0.79 23.40 10.68
N SER A 14 -0.50 23.10 11.93
CA SER A 14 0.86 22.91 12.43
C SER A 14 1.29 21.50 12.04
N GLY A 15 1.65 21.30 10.77
CA GLY A 15 2.37 20.11 10.33
C GLY A 15 3.83 20.26 10.72
N ASP A 16 4.27 19.55 11.75
CA ASP A 16 5.66 19.46 12.15
C ASP A 16 6.51 18.83 11.01
N PRO A 17 7.53 19.52 10.46
CA PRO A 17 8.42 18.96 9.44
C PRO A 17 9.40 17.90 9.97
N SER A 18 9.32 17.52 11.25
CA SER A 18 10.26 16.64 11.94
C SER A 18 9.81 15.17 12.03
N SER A 19 8.85 14.73 11.22
CA SER A 19 8.57 13.29 11.06
C SER A 19 9.62 12.72 10.09
N PRO A 20 10.39 11.67 10.45
CA PRO A 20 11.34 11.04 9.53
C PRO A 20 10.60 10.67 8.26
N ARG A 21 11.25 10.73 7.09
CA ARG A 21 10.68 10.44 5.75
C ARG A 21 10.02 9.05 5.70
N ARG A 22 8.88 8.88 6.33
CA ARG A 22 7.95 7.79 6.12
C ARG A 22 7.28 8.14 4.81
N GLY A 23 7.61 7.38 3.76
CA GLY A 23 6.92 7.49 2.48
C GLY A 23 5.41 7.42 2.72
N THR A 24 4.64 8.11 1.89
CA THR A 24 3.19 8.11 2.07
C THR A 24 2.62 6.69 1.86
N PRO A 25 1.47 6.36 2.44
CA PRO A 25 0.84 5.06 2.25
C PRO A 25 0.64 4.73 0.76
N GLU A 26 0.32 5.73 -0.07
CA GLU A 26 0.17 5.58 -1.51
C GLU A 26 1.49 5.24 -2.21
N ALA A 27 2.61 5.82 -1.75
CA ALA A 27 3.93 5.48 -2.26
C ALA A 27 4.29 4.02 -1.91
N ALA A 28 4.03 3.58 -0.68
CA ALA A 28 4.23 2.21 -0.26
C ALA A 28 3.34 1.22 -1.04
N GLN A 29 2.08 1.58 -1.31
CA GLN A 29 1.17 0.79 -2.14
C GLN A 29 1.69 0.59 -3.57
N ARG A 30 2.27 1.63 -4.18
CA ARG A 30 2.86 1.55 -5.52
C ARG A 30 4.05 0.61 -5.55
N VAL A 31 5.00 0.77 -4.61
CA VAL A 31 6.20 -0.07 -4.51
C VAL A 31 5.84 -1.53 -4.22
N LEU A 32 4.85 -1.76 -3.35
CA LEU A 32 4.30 -3.09 -3.11
C LEU A 32 3.72 -3.69 -4.39
N GLY A 33 2.86 -2.94 -5.09
CA GLY A 33 2.24 -3.39 -6.34
C GLY A 33 3.27 -3.75 -7.41
N GLU A 34 4.31 -2.95 -7.59
CA GLU A 34 5.41 -3.21 -8.52
C GLU A 34 6.17 -4.50 -8.15
N SER A 35 6.43 -4.72 -6.86
CA SER A 35 7.07 -5.95 -6.38
C SER A 35 6.23 -7.19 -6.72
N LEU A 36 4.91 -7.14 -6.54
CA LEU A 36 4.01 -8.25 -6.89
C LEU A 36 3.93 -8.47 -8.40
N ARG A 37 3.91 -7.38 -9.18
CA ARG A 37 3.94 -7.44 -10.65
C ARG A 37 5.22 -8.11 -11.15
N GLN A 38 6.35 -7.83 -10.51
CA GLN A 38 7.63 -8.43 -10.85
C GLN A 38 7.62 -9.94 -10.57
N LEU A 39 7.18 -10.37 -9.39
CA LEU A 39 7.02 -11.80 -9.06
C LEU A 39 6.16 -12.54 -10.08
N ARG A 40 5.03 -11.95 -10.47
CA ARG A 40 4.15 -12.54 -11.49
C ARG A 40 4.85 -12.68 -12.84
N ARG A 41 5.59 -11.66 -13.26
CA ARG A 41 6.32 -11.65 -14.55
C ARG A 41 7.44 -12.68 -14.58
N GLU A 42 8.19 -12.80 -13.49
CA GLU A 42 9.25 -13.80 -13.33
C GLU A 42 8.70 -15.22 -13.36
N ALA A 43 7.52 -15.43 -12.76
CA ALA A 43 6.80 -16.70 -12.83
C ALA A 43 6.14 -16.97 -14.20
N GLY A 44 6.14 -16.00 -15.12
CA GLY A 44 5.50 -16.13 -16.44
C GLY A 44 3.97 -16.22 -16.39
N LEU A 45 3.33 -15.77 -15.30
CA LEU A 45 1.90 -15.95 -15.08
C LEU A 45 1.06 -14.77 -15.55
N THR A 46 -0.16 -15.07 -15.99
CA THR A 46 -1.19 -14.08 -16.29
C THR A 46 -1.85 -13.56 -15.00
N LEU A 47 -2.52 -12.40 -15.11
CA LEU A 47 -3.30 -11.85 -13.99
C LEU A 47 -4.41 -12.81 -13.52
N ARG A 48 -4.97 -13.61 -14.44
CA ARG A 48 -6.04 -14.57 -14.13
C ARG A 48 -5.51 -15.73 -13.30
N GLU A 49 -4.36 -16.29 -13.69
CA GLU A 49 -3.73 -17.40 -12.95
C GLU A 49 -3.34 -17.00 -11.52
N VAL A 50 -2.93 -15.74 -11.31
CA VAL A 50 -2.66 -15.21 -9.97
C VAL A 50 -3.95 -14.90 -9.19
N ALA A 51 -5.06 -14.63 -9.87
CA ALA A 51 -6.33 -14.31 -9.22
C ALA A 51 -7.00 -15.55 -8.58
N GLU A 52 -6.81 -16.73 -9.18
CA GLU A 52 -7.35 -18.01 -8.68
C GLU A 52 -6.96 -18.31 -7.22
N PRO A 53 -5.67 -18.35 -6.83
CA PRO A 53 -5.27 -18.60 -5.44
C PRO A 53 -5.79 -17.52 -4.47
N LEU A 54 -6.01 -16.29 -4.97
CA LEU A 54 -6.55 -15.18 -4.18
C LEU A 54 -8.08 -15.16 -4.10
N ARG A 55 -8.76 -16.16 -4.67
CA ARG A 55 -10.24 -16.23 -4.77
C ARG A 55 -10.81 -14.92 -5.31
N GLY A 56 -10.12 -14.35 -6.30
CA GLY A 56 -10.33 -13.00 -6.80
C GLY A 56 -10.53 -12.96 -8.30
N SER A 57 -10.40 -11.76 -8.88
CA SER A 57 -10.48 -11.54 -10.32
C SER A 57 -9.18 -10.92 -10.85
N ALA A 58 -8.91 -11.08 -12.15
CA ALA A 58 -7.78 -10.43 -12.80
C ALA A 58 -7.79 -8.89 -12.59
N ALA A 59 -8.97 -8.27 -12.50
CA ALA A 59 -9.11 -6.85 -12.21
C ALA A 59 -8.67 -6.47 -10.78
N LYS A 60 -8.91 -7.35 -9.79
CA LYS A 60 -8.41 -7.19 -8.41
C LYS A 60 -6.88 -7.22 -8.40
N VAL A 61 -6.28 -8.22 -9.07
CA VAL A 61 -4.82 -8.35 -9.18
C VAL A 61 -4.21 -7.14 -9.89
N SER A 62 -4.82 -6.68 -10.99
CA SER A 62 -4.37 -5.48 -11.71
C SER A 62 -4.38 -4.21 -10.85
N ARG A 63 -5.41 -4.01 -10.00
CA ARG A 63 -5.45 -2.87 -9.08
C ARG A 63 -4.37 -2.98 -8.00
N LEU A 64 -4.19 -4.18 -7.46
CA LEU A 64 -3.14 -4.46 -6.48
C LEU A 64 -1.74 -4.18 -7.05
N GLU A 65 -1.44 -4.67 -8.26
CA GLU A 65 -0.16 -4.46 -8.94
C GLU A 65 0.14 -3.00 -9.30
N ARG A 66 -0.89 -2.16 -9.42
CA ARG A 66 -0.72 -0.72 -9.69
C ARG A 66 -0.71 0.13 -8.42
N GLY A 67 -0.89 -0.47 -7.25
CA GLY A 67 -1.08 0.27 -6.00
C GLY A 67 -2.34 1.14 -6.01
N ALA A 68 -3.37 0.74 -6.76
CA ALA A 68 -4.60 1.52 -6.96
C ALA A 68 -5.70 1.17 -5.93
N SER A 69 -5.40 0.30 -4.96
CA SER A 69 -6.30 -0.08 -3.88
C SER A 69 -5.51 -0.52 -2.66
N SER A 70 -6.03 -0.26 -1.46
CA SER A 70 -5.42 -0.71 -0.22
C SER A 70 -5.25 -2.24 -0.20
N PRO A 71 -4.03 -2.76 0.02
CA PRO A 71 -3.75 -4.19 0.04
C PRO A 71 -4.36 -4.83 1.29
N LYS A 72 -4.89 -6.05 1.13
CA LYS A 72 -5.37 -6.87 2.26
C LYS A 72 -4.26 -7.80 2.72
N GLU A 73 -4.08 -7.93 4.03
CA GLU A 73 -3.05 -8.80 4.63
C GLU A 73 -3.11 -10.23 4.07
N ARG A 74 -4.31 -10.81 4.07
CA ARG A 74 -4.55 -12.16 3.56
C ARG A 74 -4.13 -12.33 2.12
N ASP A 75 -4.45 -11.37 1.25
CA ASP A 75 -4.10 -11.47 -0.17
C ASP A 75 -2.58 -11.46 -0.35
N ILE A 76 -1.85 -10.67 0.45
CA ILE A 76 -0.40 -10.60 0.37
C ILE A 76 0.26 -11.88 0.89
N GLU A 77 -0.22 -12.43 2.00
CA GLU A 77 0.29 -13.70 2.53
C GLU A 77 0.01 -14.87 1.57
N ASP A 78 -1.20 -14.93 0.99
CA ASP A 78 -1.54 -15.93 -0.03
C ASP A 78 -0.60 -15.82 -1.25
N LEU A 79 -0.23 -14.61 -1.68
CA LEU A 79 0.76 -14.40 -2.76
C LEU A 79 2.19 -14.79 -2.37
N ILE A 80 2.63 -14.49 -1.14
CA ILE A 80 3.96 -14.87 -0.65
C ILE A 80 4.12 -16.40 -0.69
N VAL A 81 3.09 -17.11 -0.24
CA VAL A 81 3.06 -18.58 -0.25
C VAL A 81 2.99 -19.10 -1.69
N PHE A 82 2.09 -18.56 -2.51
CA PHE A 82 1.89 -18.99 -3.89
C PHE A 82 3.17 -18.85 -4.75
N PHE A 83 3.86 -17.71 -4.66
CA PHE A 83 5.10 -17.47 -5.38
C PHE A 83 6.34 -18.07 -4.72
N ARG A 84 6.19 -18.71 -3.55
CA ARG A 84 7.31 -19.27 -2.75
C ARG A 84 8.41 -18.23 -2.53
N VAL A 85 8.01 -17.02 -2.16
CA VAL A 85 8.92 -15.88 -2.01
C VAL A 85 9.94 -16.18 -0.90
N PRO A 86 11.25 -15.97 -1.14
CA PRO A 86 12.28 -16.15 -0.12
C PRO A 86 12.04 -15.26 1.11
N ASP A 87 12.45 -15.73 2.29
CA ASP A 87 12.17 -15.05 3.57
C ASP A 87 12.59 -13.58 3.61
N GLU A 88 13.75 -13.25 3.03
CA GLU A 88 14.23 -11.87 2.94
C GLU A 88 13.27 -10.98 2.17
N LYS A 89 12.88 -11.41 0.96
CA LYS A 89 11.92 -10.69 0.13
C LYS A 89 10.53 -10.64 0.76
N ALA A 90 10.11 -11.71 1.44
CA ALA A 90 8.85 -11.75 2.16
C ALA A 90 8.81 -10.72 3.32
N ARG A 91 9.94 -10.51 4.03
CA ARG A 91 10.05 -9.46 5.05
C ARG A 91 9.89 -8.06 4.46
N GLU A 92 10.50 -7.80 3.30
CA GLU A 92 10.34 -6.52 2.59
C GLU A 92 8.89 -6.27 2.18
N ILE A 93 8.24 -7.27 1.56
CA ILE A 93 6.83 -7.19 1.13
C ILE A 93 5.92 -6.89 2.34
N ARG A 94 6.10 -7.57 3.47
CA ARG A 94 5.35 -7.32 4.70
C ARG A 94 5.62 -5.94 5.28
N ALA A 95 6.85 -5.42 5.17
CA ALA A 95 7.16 -4.05 5.60
C ALA A 95 6.42 -3.01 4.77
N LEU A 96 6.42 -3.18 3.44
CA LEU A 96 5.67 -2.33 2.52
C LEU A 96 4.16 -2.39 2.78
N LEU A 97 3.63 -3.57 3.07
CA LEU A 97 2.23 -3.77 3.44
C LEU A 97 1.84 -3.01 4.72
N ARG A 98 2.67 -3.06 5.77
CA ARG A 98 2.42 -2.28 6.99
C ARG A 98 2.38 -0.78 6.68
N GLN A 99 3.39 -0.27 5.96
CA GLN A 99 3.45 1.13 5.55
C GLN A 99 2.26 1.55 4.67
N ALA A 100 1.82 0.68 3.76
CA ALA A 100 0.68 0.92 2.87
C ALA A 100 -0.68 0.98 3.58
N ARG A 101 -0.75 0.44 4.81
CA ARG A 101 -1.96 0.37 5.64
C ARG A 101 -1.97 1.38 6.78
N GLU A 102 -0.81 1.90 7.17
CA GLU A 102 -0.66 2.97 8.15
C GLU A 102 -1.12 4.30 7.54
N SER A 103 -2.43 4.61 7.60
CA SER A 103 -2.89 5.99 7.37
C SER A 103 -2.44 6.89 8.54
N PRO A 104 -2.07 8.16 8.27
CA PRO A 104 -1.69 9.13 9.31
C PRO A 104 -2.82 9.42 10.30
#